data_AF-A0A7S0ZC28-F1
#
_entry.id   AF-A0A7S0ZC28-F1
#
_cell.length_a   1.000
_cell.length_b   1.000
_cell.length_c   1.000
_cell.angle_alpha   90.00
_cell.angle_beta   90.00
_cell.angle_gamma   90.00
#
_symmetry.space_group_name_H-M   'P 1'
#
loop_
_entity.id
_entity.type
_entity.pdbx_description
1 polymer ?
#
loop_
_entity_poly.entity_id
_entity_poly.type
_entity_poly.pdbx_seq_one_letter_code
_entity_poly.pdbx_strand_id
1 'polypeptide(L)'
;SVLVPKYSYTESDWESGNTHDSKWNTIQHELIFRGRDLLNDRVYWCQKIIEYESDPKIAYSLALKLNDKYMVDALDPAGYRTVQHCFEQAAQTSFVQEEAPLDSAAMLAVLEEVLPVSGVEGERICILNEYCHRIPVSAGGTAEYVLYWMSSSFRTEYNPAFEIAAALANYAGLPLLVACVVDMNNFQTRSRRHMIFLLEGLTETEQACNNVGAGFRMVFEPVCEDGIGGLNLLGSSDGAVSGFASKAWAIVTDKPHMRHDRDIVERVSAGAGCAVVEVEGRLLVPLEVSFGESCDVLPETSEFMELFGHMADHFLKRVEHVPLENRLGVDYKADGLGYAYGVDAETRGWSAREWLLDDDKLSELMRENNMDTNVSAVSGT
;
A
#
# COMPACT_ATOMS: atom_id res chain seq x y z
N SER A 1 -29.10 -10.26 5.15
CA SER A 1 -29.17 -10.77 6.52
C SER A 1 -28.55 -9.72 7.42
N VAL A 2 -29.20 -9.35 8.53
CA VAL A 2 -28.60 -8.43 9.51
C VAL A 2 -27.37 -9.15 10.06
N LEU A 3 -26.18 -8.58 9.83
CA LEU A 3 -24.92 -9.09 10.38
C LEU A 3 -25.08 -9.10 11.90
N VAL A 4 -25.14 -10.30 12.48
CA VAL A 4 -25.05 -10.44 13.94
C VAL A 4 -23.61 -10.07 14.29
N PRO A 5 -23.36 -9.04 15.11
CA PRO A 5 -22.00 -8.65 15.44
C PRO A 5 -21.29 -9.83 16.10
N LYS A 6 -20.07 -10.11 15.63
CA LYS A 6 -19.24 -11.26 16.06
C LYS A 6 -18.97 -11.25 17.57
N TYR A 7 -19.06 -10.07 18.19
CA TYR A 7 -18.88 -9.84 19.61
C TYR A 7 -19.94 -8.85 20.11
N SER A 8 -20.34 -8.98 21.38
CA SER A 8 -21.26 -8.06 22.04
C SER A 8 -20.74 -7.80 23.45
N TYR A 9 -20.67 -6.53 23.82
CA TYR A 9 -20.17 -6.07 25.11
C TYR A 9 -21.25 -5.33 25.86
N THR A 10 -21.30 -5.52 27.17
CA THR A 10 -22.09 -4.65 28.04
C THR A 10 -21.36 -3.34 28.27
N GLU A 11 -22.08 -2.33 28.73
CA GLU A 11 -21.46 -1.07 29.17
C GLU A 11 -20.38 -1.30 30.25
N SER A 12 -20.58 -2.27 31.14
CA SER A 12 -19.58 -2.62 32.15
C SER A 12 -18.32 -3.21 31.55
N ASP A 13 -18.41 -3.98 30.47
CA ASP A 13 -17.26 -4.57 29.79
C ASP A 13 -16.40 -3.48 29.15
N TRP A 14 -17.05 -2.52 28.49
CA TRP A 14 -16.40 -1.34 27.96
C TRP A 14 -15.77 -0.48 29.06
N GLU A 15 -16.50 -0.17 30.12
CA GLU A 15 -15.98 0.65 31.23
C GLU A 15 -14.76 0.02 31.92
N SER A 16 -14.70 -1.31 31.99
CA SER A 16 -13.64 -2.04 32.69
C SER A 16 -12.50 -2.51 31.79
N GLY A 17 -12.55 -2.26 30.48
CA GLY A 17 -11.53 -2.74 29.55
C GLY A 17 -11.51 -4.27 29.45
N ASN A 18 -12.67 -4.91 29.34
CA ASN A 18 -12.82 -6.37 29.31
C ASN A 18 -13.44 -6.84 27.98
N THR A 19 -12.84 -6.41 26.87
CA THR A 19 -13.18 -6.89 25.52
C THR A 19 -12.25 -8.03 25.10
N HIS A 20 -12.53 -8.66 23.95
CA HIS A 20 -11.56 -9.56 23.33
C HIS A 20 -10.28 -8.88 22.81
N ASP A 21 -10.28 -7.55 22.65
CA ASP A 21 -9.19 -6.78 22.06
C ASP A 21 -8.24 -6.31 23.16
N SER A 22 -7.07 -6.93 23.23
CA SER A 22 -6.07 -6.66 24.28
C SER A 22 -5.48 -5.25 24.18
N LYS A 23 -5.36 -4.69 22.97
CA LYS A 23 -4.89 -3.32 22.77
C LYS A 23 -5.93 -2.31 23.22
N TRP A 24 -7.19 -2.53 22.85
CA TRP A 24 -8.30 -1.68 23.30
C TRP A 24 -8.42 -1.68 24.82
N ASN A 25 -8.34 -2.85 25.44
CA ASN A 25 -8.36 -3.00 26.90
C ASN A 25 -7.20 -2.25 27.57
N THR A 26 -6.00 -2.32 26.99
CA THR A 26 -4.82 -1.61 27.50
C THR A 26 -5.02 -0.10 27.48
N ILE A 27 -5.56 0.43 26.38
CA ILE A 27 -5.88 1.86 26.24
C ILE A 27 -6.93 2.25 27.29
N GLN A 28 -8.00 1.47 27.41
CA GLN A 28 -9.05 1.72 28.40
C GLN A 28 -8.52 1.68 29.84
N HIS A 29 -7.62 0.75 30.17
CA HIS A 29 -6.98 0.69 31.49
C HIS A 29 -6.06 1.88 31.76
N GLU A 30 -5.30 2.33 30.77
CA GLU A 30 -4.47 3.54 30.89
C GLU A 30 -5.34 4.80 31.08
N LEU A 31 -6.46 4.90 30.35
CA LEU A 31 -7.45 5.96 30.54
C LEU A 31 -8.05 5.94 31.95
N ILE A 32 -8.40 4.78 32.48
CA ILE A 32 -8.88 4.65 33.87
C ILE A 32 -7.82 5.07 34.88
N PHE A 33 -6.56 4.69 34.64
CA PHE A 33 -5.48 4.90 35.61
C PHE A 33 -4.91 6.32 35.58
N ARG A 34 -4.73 6.92 34.40
CA ARG A 34 -4.05 8.20 34.20
C ARG A 34 -4.95 9.33 33.69
N GLY A 35 -6.10 8.97 33.12
CA GLY A 35 -7.01 9.91 32.48
C GLY A 35 -6.45 10.56 31.21
N ARG A 36 -5.44 9.96 30.61
CA ARG A 36 -4.81 10.42 29.36
C ARG A 36 -4.46 9.22 28.51
N ASP A 37 -4.69 9.37 27.23
CA ASP A 37 -4.32 8.50 26.13
C ASP A 37 -3.11 9.07 25.38
N LEU A 38 -2.44 8.22 24.61
CA LEU A 38 -1.45 8.67 23.64
C LEU A 38 -2.16 9.12 22.36
N LEU A 39 -1.53 10.01 21.59
CA LEU A 39 -2.21 10.77 20.53
C LEU A 39 -2.89 9.92 19.41
N ASN A 40 -2.56 8.64 19.29
CA ASN A 40 -3.18 7.70 18.34
C ASN A 40 -4.11 6.68 18.98
N ASP A 41 -4.12 6.57 20.31
CA ASP A 41 -4.90 5.57 21.04
C ASP A 41 -6.40 5.91 21.00
N ARG A 42 -6.77 7.20 21.02
CA ARG A 42 -8.18 7.62 20.96
C ARG A 42 -8.88 7.20 19.68
N VAL A 43 -8.16 7.30 18.56
CA VAL A 43 -8.69 6.98 17.23
C VAL A 43 -9.00 5.50 17.17
N TYR A 44 -8.01 4.67 17.48
CA TYR A 44 -8.16 3.22 17.58
C TYR A 44 -9.28 2.84 18.57
N TRP A 45 -9.31 3.48 19.72
CA TRP A 45 -10.32 3.24 20.76
C TRP A 45 -11.74 3.56 20.28
N CYS A 46 -11.95 4.68 19.56
CA CYS A 46 -13.24 5.02 18.96
C CYS A 46 -13.61 4.05 17.83
N GLN A 47 -12.66 3.65 17.00
CA GLN A 47 -12.89 2.72 15.88
C GLN A 47 -13.39 1.37 16.36
N LYS A 48 -12.81 0.82 17.43
CA LYS A 48 -13.28 -0.45 18.00
C LYS A 48 -14.65 -0.34 18.64
N ILE A 49 -15.00 0.80 19.23
CA ILE A 49 -16.38 1.06 19.67
C ILE A 49 -17.33 1.04 18.47
N ILE A 50 -16.98 1.71 17.37
CA ILE A 50 -17.77 1.72 16.13
C ILE A 50 -17.89 0.31 15.51
N GLU A 51 -16.80 -0.46 15.52
CA GLU A 51 -16.74 -1.80 14.95
C GLU A 51 -17.57 -2.82 15.74
N TYR A 52 -17.53 -2.75 17.08
CA TYR A 52 -18.13 -3.75 17.95
C TYR A 52 -19.55 -3.39 18.41
N GLU A 53 -19.93 -2.12 18.37
CA GLU A 53 -21.29 -1.67 18.69
C GLU A 53 -22.10 -1.44 17.41
N SER A 54 -23.02 -2.37 17.15
CA SER A 54 -23.78 -2.45 15.89
C SER A 54 -24.73 -1.27 15.61
N ASP A 55 -25.11 -0.51 16.63
CA ASP A 55 -25.91 0.71 16.46
C ASP A 55 -25.01 1.95 16.56
N PRO A 56 -24.82 2.70 15.46
CA PRO A 56 -23.96 3.89 15.44
C PRO A 56 -24.34 4.96 16.48
N LYS A 57 -25.63 5.07 16.85
CA LYS A 57 -26.07 6.02 17.87
C LYS A 57 -25.65 5.57 19.27
N ILE A 58 -25.72 4.26 19.53
CA ILE A 58 -25.28 3.68 20.79
C ILE A 58 -23.75 3.78 20.87
N ALA A 59 -23.04 3.43 19.81
CA ALA A 59 -21.59 3.55 19.70
C ALA A 59 -21.11 4.99 19.98
N TYR A 60 -21.75 5.99 19.35
CA TYR A 60 -21.39 7.40 19.54
C TYR A 60 -21.66 7.87 20.98
N SER A 61 -22.81 7.49 21.52
CA SER A 61 -23.18 7.84 22.89
C SER A 61 -22.24 7.19 23.92
N LEU A 62 -21.84 5.94 23.67
CA LEU A 62 -20.89 5.21 24.49
C LEU A 62 -19.49 5.85 24.45
N ALA A 63 -19.00 6.19 23.24
CA ALA A 63 -17.71 6.85 23.08
C ALA A 63 -17.66 8.19 23.81
N LEU A 64 -18.70 9.03 23.68
CA LEU A 64 -18.81 10.29 24.41
C LEU A 64 -18.87 10.06 25.93
N LYS A 65 -19.66 9.09 26.40
CA LYS A 65 -19.80 8.80 27.83
C LYS A 65 -18.47 8.38 28.46
N LEU A 66 -17.71 7.52 27.79
CA LEU A 66 -16.42 7.06 28.30
C LEU A 66 -15.34 8.15 28.17
N ASN A 67 -15.35 8.94 27.08
CA ASN A 67 -14.52 10.13 26.92
C ASN A 67 -14.73 11.08 28.12
N ASP A 68 -15.97 11.52 28.36
CA ASP A 68 -16.35 12.43 29.43
C ASP A 68 -16.02 11.92 30.83
N LYS A 69 -16.01 10.60 31.02
CA LYS A 69 -15.77 9.96 32.32
C LYS A 69 -14.28 9.81 32.65
N TYR A 70 -13.45 9.47 31.66
CA TYR A 70 -12.08 9.05 31.91
C TYR A 70 -11.03 10.03 31.39
N MET A 71 -11.29 10.76 30.32
CA MET A 71 -10.28 11.63 29.70
C MET A 71 -10.25 13.01 30.37
N VAL A 72 -9.06 13.49 30.71
CA VAL A 72 -8.89 14.78 31.42
C VAL A 72 -9.24 15.97 30.52
N ASP A 73 -9.07 15.83 29.21
CA ASP A 73 -9.39 16.82 28.18
C ASP A 73 -10.79 16.63 27.57
N ALA A 74 -11.61 15.74 28.13
CA ALA A 74 -12.88 15.35 27.54
C ALA A 74 -13.85 16.51 27.29
N LEU A 75 -13.87 17.51 28.19
CA LEU A 75 -14.76 18.67 28.13
C LEU A 75 -14.16 19.85 27.35
N ASP A 76 -13.13 19.62 26.55
CA ASP A 76 -12.56 20.58 25.62
C ASP A 76 -13.10 20.35 24.19
N PRO A 77 -13.27 21.41 23.37
CA PRO A 77 -13.63 21.26 21.96
C PRO A 77 -12.73 20.29 21.18
N ALA A 78 -11.44 20.18 21.51
CA ALA A 78 -10.53 19.24 20.88
C ALA A 78 -10.92 17.77 21.18
N GLY A 79 -11.26 17.45 22.43
CA GLY A 79 -11.67 16.10 22.82
C GLY A 79 -12.93 15.64 22.10
N TYR A 80 -13.96 16.49 22.09
CA TYR A 80 -15.20 16.24 21.35
C TYR A 80 -14.97 16.13 19.84
N ARG A 81 -14.10 16.99 19.28
CA ARG A 81 -13.79 17.00 17.86
C ARG A 81 -13.09 15.73 17.42
N THR A 82 -12.22 15.14 18.24
CA THR A 82 -11.57 13.85 17.95
C THR A 82 -12.59 12.71 17.88
N VAL A 83 -13.49 12.59 18.87
CA VAL A 83 -14.56 11.57 18.85
C VAL A 83 -15.47 11.78 17.63
N GLN A 84 -15.92 13.01 17.40
CA GLN A 84 -16.77 13.33 16.26
C GLN A 84 -16.07 13.02 14.92
N HIS A 85 -14.77 13.28 14.81
CA HIS A 85 -14.01 12.98 13.59
C HIS A 85 -13.95 11.49 13.31
N CYS A 86 -13.75 10.64 14.32
CA CYS A 86 -13.72 9.19 14.15
C CYS A 86 -15.06 8.66 13.60
N PHE A 87 -16.18 9.18 14.11
CA PHE A 87 -17.51 8.77 13.66
C PHE A 87 -17.90 9.36 12.31
N GLU A 88 -17.49 10.59 11.99
CA GLU A 88 -17.65 11.17 10.65
C GLU A 88 -16.83 10.41 9.62
N GLN A 89 -15.59 10.04 9.94
CA GLN A 89 -14.76 9.17 9.09
C GLN A 89 -15.47 7.84 8.87
N ALA A 90 -15.87 7.12 9.91
CA ALA A 90 -16.57 5.84 9.76
C ALA A 90 -17.90 5.93 8.98
N ALA A 91 -18.65 7.03 9.15
CA ALA A 91 -19.86 7.29 8.38
C ALA A 91 -19.54 7.58 6.91
N GLN A 92 -18.41 8.21 6.61
CA GLN A 92 -17.89 8.33 5.26
C GLN A 92 -17.38 6.98 4.74
N THR A 93 -16.79 6.12 5.57
CA THR A 93 -16.32 4.76 5.22
C THR A 93 -17.45 3.75 4.94
N SER A 94 -18.73 4.14 4.99
CA SER A 94 -19.82 3.35 4.38
C SER A 94 -19.81 3.37 2.84
N PHE A 95 -18.64 3.53 2.23
CA PHE A 95 -18.42 3.26 0.81
C PHE A 95 -18.34 1.75 0.65
N VAL A 96 -19.34 1.17 0.00
CA VAL A 96 -19.06 0.05 -0.90
C VAL A 96 -17.98 0.58 -1.84
N GLN A 97 -16.72 0.16 -1.66
CA GLN A 97 -15.68 0.44 -2.64
C GLN A 97 -16.24 -0.04 -3.98
N GLU A 98 -16.31 0.85 -4.96
CA GLU A 98 -16.72 0.47 -6.30
C GLU A 98 -15.69 -0.53 -6.82
N GLU A 99 -16.04 -1.80 -6.82
CA GLU A 99 -15.22 -2.85 -7.40
C GLU A 99 -15.36 -2.83 -8.92
N ALA A 100 -14.27 -3.13 -9.61
CA ALA A 100 -14.32 -3.40 -11.04
C ALA A 100 -15.18 -4.65 -11.33
N PRO A 101 -15.70 -4.81 -12.56
CA PRO A 101 -16.33 -6.05 -12.97
C PRO A 101 -15.36 -7.24 -12.82
N LEU A 102 -15.86 -8.40 -12.42
CA LEU A 102 -15.12 -9.67 -12.46
C LEU A 102 -15.06 -10.18 -13.90
N ASP A 103 -14.18 -9.58 -14.70
CA ASP A 103 -13.96 -9.90 -16.10
C ASP A 103 -12.48 -9.75 -16.49
N SER A 104 -11.64 -10.67 -16.01
CA SER A 104 -10.21 -10.71 -16.37
C SER A 104 -9.97 -10.95 -17.87
N ALA A 105 -10.94 -11.49 -18.61
CA ALA A 105 -10.84 -11.64 -20.06
C ALA A 105 -10.90 -10.28 -20.78
N ALA A 106 -11.76 -9.37 -20.31
CA ALA A 106 -11.75 -7.98 -20.78
C ALA A 106 -10.42 -7.28 -20.46
N MET A 107 -9.85 -7.51 -19.28
CA MET A 107 -8.52 -6.95 -18.95
C MET A 107 -7.42 -7.51 -19.84
N LEU A 108 -7.47 -8.81 -20.15
CA LEU A 108 -6.52 -9.44 -21.07
C LEU A 108 -6.58 -8.81 -22.47
N ALA A 109 -7.78 -8.53 -22.98
CA ALA A 109 -7.94 -7.83 -24.26
C ALA A 109 -7.31 -6.43 -24.24
N VAL A 110 -7.46 -5.69 -23.13
CA VAL A 110 -6.79 -4.40 -22.96
C VAL A 110 -5.26 -4.54 -22.94
N LEU A 111 -4.74 -5.56 -22.25
CA LEU A 111 -3.30 -5.86 -22.25
C LEU A 111 -2.78 -6.18 -23.65
N GLU A 112 -3.49 -7.00 -24.43
CA GLU A 112 -3.14 -7.32 -25.81
C GLU A 112 -3.06 -6.08 -26.70
N GLU A 113 -3.89 -5.07 -26.47
CA GLU A 113 -3.86 -3.80 -27.21
C GLU A 113 -2.65 -2.93 -26.85
N VAL A 114 -2.21 -2.94 -25.58
CA VAL A 114 -1.08 -2.09 -25.12
C VAL A 114 0.30 -2.74 -25.30
N LEU A 115 0.38 -4.07 -25.43
CA LEU A 115 1.64 -4.81 -25.61
C LEU A 115 2.52 -4.30 -26.77
N PRO A 116 1.98 -4.05 -27.99
CA PRO A 116 2.78 -3.52 -29.09
C PRO A 116 3.31 -2.10 -28.82
N VAL A 117 2.61 -1.32 -28.01
CA VAL A 117 2.97 0.06 -27.66
C VAL A 117 4.06 0.08 -26.59
N SER A 118 3.96 -0.80 -25.59
CA SER A 118 4.96 -0.91 -24.52
C SER A 118 6.27 -1.54 -24.97
N GLY A 119 6.25 -2.35 -26.03
CA GLY A 119 7.41 -3.11 -26.48
C GLY A 119 7.83 -4.23 -25.51
N VAL A 120 6.98 -4.54 -24.53
CA VAL A 120 7.20 -5.60 -23.53
C VAL A 120 6.65 -6.92 -24.06
N GLU A 121 7.37 -8.01 -23.80
CA GLU A 121 6.91 -9.36 -24.14
C GLU A 121 5.72 -9.77 -23.26
N GLY A 122 4.65 -10.31 -23.88
CA GLY A 122 3.43 -10.72 -23.17
C GLY A 122 3.68 -11.85 -22.17
N GLU A 123 4.68 -12.68 -22.43
CA GLU A 123 5.12 -13.78 -21.57
C GLU A 123 5.66 -13.32 -20.20
N ARG A 124 5.91 -12.01 -20.02
CA ARG A 124 6.29 -11.42 -18.73
C ARG A 124 5.10 -11.09 -17.84
N ILE A 125 3.88 -11.10 -18.40
CA ILE A 125 2.71 -10.49 -17.78
C ILE A 125 1.75 -11.56 -17.28
N CYS A 126 1.22 -11.36 -16.07
CA CYS A 126 0.19 -12.22 -15.49
C CYS A 126 -0.89 -11.36 -14.82
N ILE A 127 -2.17 -11.67 -15.04
CA ILE A 127 -3.26 -11.08 -14.27
C ILE A 127 -3.46 -11.93 -13.02
N LEU A 128 -3.37 -11.31 -11.85
CA LEU A 128 -3.36 -12.02 -10.55
C LEU A 128 -4.74 -12.22 -9.93
N ASN A 129 -5.80 -11.66 -10.52
CA ASN A 129 -7.17 -11.78 -10.02
C ASN A 129 -8.21 -11.79 -11.16
N GLU A 130 -9.48 -11.95 -10.79
CA GLU A 130 -10.59 -12.06 -11.75
C GLU A 130 -11.14 -10.70 -12.21
N TYR A 131 -10.58 -9.59 -11.73
CA TYR A 131 -11.10 -8.25 -12.00
C TYR A 131 -10.66 -7.71 -13.36
N CYS A 132 -11.52 -6.86 -13.92
CA CYS A 132 -11.17 -5.90 -14.96
C CYS A 132 -10.66 -4.59 -14.32
N HIS A 133 -10.53 -3.54 -15.12
CA HIS A 133 -10.23 -2.21 -14.61
C HIS A 133 -11.48 -1.51 -14.03
N ARG A 134 -11.26 -0.55 -13.14
CA ARG A 134 -12.32 0.36 -12.64
C ARG A 134 -12.73 1.39 -13.69
N ILE A 135 -13.83 2.08 -13.41
CA ILE A 135 -14.33 3.17 -14.24
C ILE A 135 -13.63 4.48 -13.84
N PRO A 136 -13.05 5.24 -14.80
CA PRO A 136 -12.48 6.56 -14.54
C PRO A 136 -13.49 7.56 -13.95
N VAL A 137 -13.01 8.51 -13.13
CA VAL A 137 -13.83 9.61 -12.59
C VAL A 137 -14.48 10.44 -13.72
N SER A 138 -13.78 10.62 -14.84
CA SER A 138 -14.31 11.31 -16.04
C SER A 138 -15.52 10.62 -16.67
N ALA A 139 -15.71 9.32 -16.40
CA ALA A 139 -16.83 8.50 -16.85
C ALA A 139 -17.83 8.18 -15.72
N GLY A 140 -17.71 8.82 -14.56
CA GLY A 140 -18.62 8.66 -13.43
C GLY A 140 -18.27 7.56 -12.44
N GLY A 141 -17.06 6.98 -12.53
CA GLY A 141 -16.52 6.05 -11.54
C GLY A 141 -15.60 6.70 -10.52
N THR A 142 -14.69 5.90 -9.97
CA THR A 142 -13.79 6.25 -8.86
C THR A 142 -12.30 6.30 -9.22
N ALA A 143 -11.91 5.82 -10.40
CA ALA A 143 -10.51 5.71 -10.76
C ALA A 143 -9.90 7.06 -11.18
N GLU A 144 -8.82 7.46 -10.52
CA GLU A 144 -8.10 8.71 -10.74
C GLU A 144 -6.77 8.52 -11.49
N TYR A 145 -6.18 7.32 -11.42
CA TYR A 145 -4.88 7.00 -12.00
C TYR A 145 -4.74 5.50 -12.31
N VAL A 146 -3.76 5.16 -13.15
CA VAL A 146 -3.18 3.80 -13.16
C VAL A 146 -2.08 3.77 -12.10
N LEU A 147 -2.07 2.73 -11.27
CA LEU A 147 -1.10 2.59 -10.18
C LEU A 147 0.00 1.63 -10.61
N TYR A 148 1.25 2.09 -10.67
CA TYR A 148 2.40 1.19 -10.65
C TYR A 148 2.90 1.05 -9.21
N TRP A 149 2.58 -0.08 -8.58
CA TRP A 149 3.18 -0.47 -7.32
C TRP A 149 4.60 -1.02 -7.58
N MET A 150 5.57 -0.12 -7.49
CA MET A 150 6.99 -0.41 -7.67
C MET A 150 7.51 -1.07 -6.39
N SER A 151 7.58 -2.40 -6.39
CA SER A 151 7.90 -3.20 -5.20
C SER A 151 9.35 -3.67 -5.17
N SER A 152 10.00 -3.80 -6.33
CA SER A 152 11.38 -4.33 -6.37
C SER A 152 12.27 -3.81 -7.49
N SER A 153 11.73 -3.15 -8.52
CA SER A 153 12.50 -2.50 -9.60
C SER A 153 12.48 -0.98 -9.48
N PHE A 154 13.28 -0.43 -8.56
CA PHE A 154 13.38 1.03 -8.30
C PHE A 154 14.12 1.79 -9.41
N ARG A 155 13.52 1.84 -10.60
CA ARG A 155 14.04 2.51 -11.79
C ARG A 155 12.93 2.75 -12.80
N THR A 156 13.08 3.78 -13.63
CA THR A 156 12.21 4.04 -14.78
C THR A 156 12.76 3.43 -16.06
N GLU A 157 14.08 3.41 -16.23
CA GLU A 157 14.72 2.85 -17.42
C GLU A 157 14.80 1.32 -17.39
N TYR A 158 14.59 0.67 -18.53
CA TYR A 158 14.61 -0.80 -18.68
C TYR A 158 13.73 -1.49 -17.63
N ASN A 159 12.53 -0.95 -17.44
CA ASN A 159 11.55 -1.46 -16.49
C ASN A 159 10.24 -1.85 -17.22
N PRO A 160 10.06 -3.14 -17.57
CA PRO A 160 8.85 -3.61 -18.23
C PRO A 160 7.55 -3.29 -17.47
N ALA A 161 7.57 -3.35 -16.14
CA ALA A 161 6.40 -3.04 -15.31
C ALA A 161 6.02 -1.55 -15.43
N PHE A 162 7.02 -0.66 -15.44
CA PHE A 162 6.80 0.77 -15.68
C PHE A 162 6.18 1.02 -17.06
N GLU A 163 6.72 0.41 -18.12
CA GLU A 163 6.25 0.64 -19.49
C GLU A 163 4.84 0.10 -19.73
N ILE A 164 4.49 -1.04 -19.13
CA ILE A 164 3.12 -1.55 -19.14
C ILE A 164 2.18 -0.59 -18.40
N ALA A 165 2.56 -0.11 -17.23
CA ALA A 165 1.75 0.84 -16.48
C ALA A 165 1.56 2.16 -17.24
N ALA A 166 2.59 2.66 -17.92
CA ALA A 166 2.53 3.86 -18.75
C ALA A 166 1.61 3.67 -19.97
N ALA A 167 1.70 2.51 -20.64
CA ALA A 167 0.83 2.21 -21.77
C ALA A 167 -0.64 2.06 -21.34
N LEU A 168 -0.92 1.42 -20.19
CA LEU A 168 -2.26 1.35 -19.61
C LEU A 168 -2.78 2.73 -19.18
N ALA A 169 -1.93 3.61 -18.65
CA ALA A 169 -2.31 4.97 -18.29
C ALA A 169 -2.77 5.77 -19.52
N ASN A 170 -2.01 5.69 -20.61
CA ASN A 170 -2.39 6.30 -21.89
C ASN A 170 -3.70 5.70 -22.43
N TYR A 171 -3.84 4.37 -22.41
CA TYR A 171 -5.08 3.70 -22.82
C TYR A 171 -6.31 4.18 -22.05
N ALA A 172 -6.17 4.30 -20.72
CA ALA A 172 -7.25 4.74 -19.84
C ALA A 172 -7.54 6.26 -19.93
N GLY A 173 -6.67 7.04 -20.61
CA GLY A 173 -6.72 8.50 -20.57
C GLY A 173 -6.51 9.06 -19.16
N LEU A 174 -5.74 8.35 -18.33
CA LEU A 174 -5.47 8.68 -16.93
C LEU A 174 -3.98 8.93 -16.70
N PRO A 175 -3.60 9.66 -15.64
CA PRO A 175 -2.20 9.75 -15.23
C PRO A 175 -1.65 8.42 -14.68
N LEU A 176 -0.32 8.28 -14.74
CA LEU A 176 0.42 7.21 -14.05
C LEU A 176 0.90 7.70 -12.68
N LEU A 177 0.50 6.99 -11.62
CA LEU A 177 1.04 7.14 -10.27
C LEU A 177 1.94 5.94 -9.93
N VAL A 178 3.19 6.19 -9.60
CA VAL A 178 4.12 5.20 -9.07
C VAL A 178 4.08 5.25 -7.54
N ALA A 179 3.84 4.12 -6.88
CA ALA A 179 3.88 3.99 -5.43
C ALA A 179 4.94 2.98 -5.00
N CYS A 180 5.85 3.40 -4.12
CA CYS A 180 6.82 2.56 -3.45
C CYS A 180 6.44 2.40 -1.97
N VAL A 181 6.00 1.20 -1.60
CA VAL A 181 5.67 0.85 -0.21
C VAL A 181 6.88 0.21 0.44
N VAL A 182 7.51 0.89 1.38
CA VAL A 182 8.67 0.39 2.13
C VAL A 182 8.16 -0.38 3.34
N ASP A 183 8.23 -1.71 3.26
CA ASP A 183 7.64 -2.58 4.26
C ASP A 183 8.49 -2.74 5.52
N MET A 184 8.03 -2.18 6.64
CA MET A 184 8.78 -2.25 7.90
C MET A 184 8.83 -3.65 8.51
N ASN A 185 7.92 -4.56 8.17
CA ASN A 185 8.00 -5.97 8.58
C ASN A 185 9.31 -6.60 8.04
N ASN A 186 9.61 -6.38 6.76
CA ASN A 186 10.84 -6.82 6.11
C ASN A 186 12.11 -6.15 6.68
N PHE A 187 11.99 -4.90 7.15
CA PHE A 187 13.12 -4.12 7.65
C PHE A 187 13.51 -4.43 9.10
N GLN A 188 12.71 -5.21 9.85
CA GLN A 188 13.09 -5.66 11.21
C GLN A 188 14.39 -6.48 11.24
N THR A 189 14.71 -7.16 10.14
CA THR A 189 15.96 -7.92 9.99
C THR A 189 17.11 -7.10 9.38
N ARG A 190 16.84 -5.84 9.02
CA ARG A 190 17.77 -4.94 8.34
C ARG A 190 18.31 -3.89 9.31
N SER A 191 19.38 -3.24 8.87
CA SER A 191 20.02 -2.16 9.62
C SER A 191 19.81 -0.81 8.97
N ARG A 192 20.12 0.26 9.71
CA ARG A 192 20.12 1.66 9.23
C ARG A 192 20.78 1.85 7.85
N ARG A 193 21.87 1.13 7.53
CA ARG A 193 22.53 1.24 6.20
C ARG A 193 21.60 0.91 5.05
N HIS A 194 20.78 -0.13 5.21
CA HIS A 194 19.85 -0.56 4.16
C HIS A 194 18.76 0.49 3.95
N MET A 195 18.32 1.14 5.03
CA MET A 195 17.35 2.22 4.97
C MET A 195 17.93 3.43 4.22
N ILE A 196 19.11 3.90 4.63
CA ILE A 196 19.77 5.05 3.98
C ILE A 196 20.02 4.77 2.50
N PHE A 197 20.61 3.61 2.16
CA PHE A 197 20.87 3.24 0.78
C PHE A 197 19.59 3.18 -0.06
N LEU A 198 18.49 2.64 0.48
CA LEU A 198 17.21 2.62 -0.21
C LEU A 198 16.69 4.04 -0.44
N LEU A 199 16.66 4.89 0.60
CA LEU A 199 16.13 6.25 0.48
C LEU A 199 16.94 7.13 -0.48
N GLU A 200 18.27 6.94 -0.54
CA GLU A 200 19.14 7.60 -1.52
C GLU A 200 18.70 7.22 -2.95
N GLY A 201 18.56 5.92 -3.21
CA GLY A 201 18.08 5.43 -4.51
C GLY A 201 16.64 5.84 -4.84
N LEU A 202 15.74 5.89 -3.86
CA LEU A 202 14.36 6.34 -4.07
C LEU A 202 14.28 7.85 -4.34
N THR A 203 15.21 8.65 -3.82
CA THR A 203 15.32 10.08 -4.16
C THR A 203 15.63 10.26 -5.65
N GLU A 204 16.56 9.48 -6.18
CA GLU A 204 16.89 9.48 -7.62
C GLU A 204 15.72 8.93 -8.45
N THR A 205 15.07 7.87 -7.97
CA THR A 205 13.92 7.24 -8.64
C THR A 205 12.72 8.20 -8.74
N GLU A 206 12.43 8.94 -7.67
CA GLU A 206 11.38 9.97 -7.66
C GLU A 206 11.66 11.04 -8.71
N GLN A 207 12.91 11.52 -8.77
CA GLN A 207 13.31 12.50 -9.78
C GLN A 207 13.19 11.93 -11.21
N ALA A 208 13.58 10.67 -11.42
CA ALA A 208 13.45 10.00 -12.71
C ALA A 208 11.99 9.86 -13.15
N CYS A 209 11.08 9.51 -12.23
CA CYS A 209 9.63 9.45 -12.50
C CYS A 209 9.07 10.83 -12.86
N ASN A 210 9.43 11.87 -12.10
CA ASN A 210 9.00 13.24 -12.35
C ASN A 210 9.49 13.75 -13.72
N ASN A 211 10.72 13.42 -14.12
CA ASN A 211 11.28 13.81 -15.42
C ASN A 211 10.49 13.26 -16.61
N VAL A 212 9.88 12.08 -16.46
CA VAL A 212 9.04 11.46 -17.49
C VAL A 212 7.55 11.80 -17.35
N GLY A 213 7.17 12.56 -16.32
CA GLY A 213 5.81 13.03 -16.10
C GLY A 213 4.91 12.07 -15.30
N ALA A 214 5.49 11.03 -14.70
CA ALA A 214 4.79 10.16 -13.76
C ALA A 214 4.80 10.79 -12.36
N GLY A 215 3.70 10.65 -11.62
CA GLY A 215 3.70 10.96 -10.19
C GLY A 215 4.44 9.87 -9.42
N PHE A 216 5.08 10.23 -8.30
CA PHE A 216 5.78 9.26 -7.45
C PHE A 216 5.42 9.46 -5.98
N ARG A 217 5.12 8.37 -5.27
CA ARG A 217 4.85 8.39 -3.83
C ARG A 217 5.61 7.26 -3.14
N MET A 218 6.31 7.63 -2.08
CA MET A 218 6.93 6.68 -1.16
C MET A 218 6.20 6.73 0.17
N VAL A 219 5.88 5.56 0.71
CA VAL A 219 5.22 5.42 2.02
C VAL A 219 5.85 4.27 2.78
N PHE A 220 5.89 4.40 4.10
CA PHE A 220 6.29 3.30 4.98
C PHE A 220 5.06 2.50 5.39
N GLU A 221 5.13 1.18 5.23
CA GLU A 221 4.16 0.25 5.80
C GLU A 221 4.48 0.05 7.27
N PRO A 222 3.53 0.22 8.21
CA PRO A 222 3.77 -0.16 9.59
C PRO A 222 3.91 -1.67 9.74
N VAL A 223 4.61 -2.08 10.80
CA VAL A 223 4.64 -3.50 11.19
C VAL A 223 3.21 -3.94 11.49
N CYS A 224 2.75 -4.96 10.76
CA CYS A 224 1.40 -5.49 10.88
C CYS A 224 1.39 -6.63 11.91
N GLU A 225 0.28 -6.79 12.65
CA GLU A 225 0.19 -7.84 13.68
C GLU A 225 0.31 -9.26 13.11
N ASP A 226 -0.19 -9.47 11.89
CA ASP A 226 -0.08 -10.73 11.16
C ASP A 226 1.23 -10.86 10.36
N GLY A 227 2.09 -9.84 10.43
CA GLY A 227 3.39 -9.78 9.78
C GLY A 227 3.34 -9.60 8.26
N ILE A 228 2.16 -9.41 7.66
CA ILE A 228 2.03 -9.24 6.20
C ILE A 228 1.53 -7.81 5.95
N GLY A 229 2.27 -7.05 5.14
CA GLY A 229 1.89 -5.68 4.77
C GLY A 229 0.63 -5.61 3.89
N GLY A 230 0.25 -4.40 3.47
CA GLY A 230 -0.83 -4.15 2.51
C GLY A 230 -1.78 -3.02 2.92
N LEU A 231 -1.64 -2.47 4.12
CA LEU A 231 -2.41 -1.34 4.65
C LEU A 231 -2.36 -0.13 3.73
N ASN A 232 -1.17 0.24 3.22
CA ASN A 232 -1.06 1.39 2.33
C ASN A 232 -1.77 1.18 0.99
N LEU A 233 -1.82 -0.05 0.49
CA LEU A 233 -2.43 -0.36 -0.80
C LEU A 233 -3.94 -0.56 -0.66
N LEU A 234 -4.38 -1.34 0.33
CA LEU A 234 -5.78 -1.72 0.51
C LEU A 234 -6.57 -0.73 1.38
N GLY A 235 -5.89 -0.06 2.30
CA GLY A 235 -6.51 0.71 3.37
C GLY A 235 -6.79 -0.13 4.61
N SER A 236 -7.24 0.51 5.68
CA SER A 236 -7.68 -0.17 6.89
C SER A 236 -9.17 -0.49 6.82
N SER A 237 -9.57 -1.59 7.47
CA SER A 237 -10.97 -2.01 7.54
C SER A 237 -11.88 -1.00 8.25
N ASP A 238 -11.31 -0.18 9.13
CA ASP A 238 -11.99 0.89 9.85
C ASP A 238 -12.01 2.24 9.10
N GLY A 239 -11.35 2.32 7.94
CA GLY A 239 -11.26 3.52 7.10
C GLY A 239 -10.33 4.62 7.60
N ALA A 240 -9.56 4.42 8.69
CA ALA A 240 -8.51 5.38 9.08
C ALA A 240 -7.48 5.62 7.98
N VAL A 241 -7.17 4.57 7.23
CA VAL A 241 -6.22 4.61 6.12
C VAL A 241 -6.97 4.33 4.83
N SER A 242 -6.97 5.30 3.92
CA SER A 242 -7.42 5.08 2.56
C SER A 242 -6.27 4.50 1.73
N GLY A 243 -6.48 3.33 1.14
CA GLY A 243 -5.46 2.66 0.34
C GLY A 243 -5.31 3.24 -1.06
N PHE A 244 -4.12 3.15 -1.64
CA PHE A 244 -3.88 3.56 -3.04
C PHE A 244 -4.73 2.79 -4.05
N ALA A 245 -5.08 1.53 -3.75
CA ALA A 245 -5.91 0.71 -4.61
C ALA A 245 -7.30 1.32 -4.80
N SER A 246 -7.87 2.01 -3.80
CA SER A 246 -9.25 2.54 -3.85
C SER A 246 -9.54 3.48 -5.02
N LYS A 247 -8.51 4.13 -5.56
CA LYS A 247 -8.59 5.09 -6.68
C LYS A 247 -7.82 4.62 -7.93
N ALA A 248 -7.30 3.40 -7.90
CA ALA A 248 -6.59 2.82 -9.02
C ALA A 248 -7.57 2.29 -10.07
N TRP A 249 -7.32 2.62 -11.34
CA TRP A 249 -7.98 2.03 -12.50
C TRP A 249 -7.60 0.55 -12.63
N ALA A 250 -6.30 0.27 -12.56
CA ALA A 250 -5.71 -1.05 -12.36
C ALA A 250 -4.37 -0.86 -11.63
N ILE A 251 -3.86 -1.93 -11.04
CA ILE A 251 -2.55 -1.96 -10.40
C ILE A 251 -1.60 -2.78 -11.25
N VAL A 252 -0.42 -2.25 -11.54
CA VAL A 252 0.70 -2.99 -12.10
C VAL A 252 1.74 -3.17 -10.98
N THR A 253 2.36 -4.33 -10.86
CA THR A 253 3.44 -4.59 -9.88
C THR A 253 4.57 -5.40 -10.51
N ASP A 254 5.78 -5.26 -9.97
CA ASP A 254 6.86 -6.20 -10.25
C ASP A 254 6.50 -7.61 -9.76
N LYS A 255 7.04 -8.64 -10.42
CA LYS A 255 7.00 -10.02 -9.96
C LYS A 255 7.85 -10.25 -8.69
N PRO A 256 7.24 -10.70 -7.57
CA PRO A 256 7.99 -11.02 -6.36
C PRO A 256 8.61 -12.43 -6.43
N HIS A 257 9.86 -12.56 -5.98
CA HIS A 257 10.54 -13.87 -5.85
C HIS A 257 10.65 -14.36 -4.41
N MET A 258 10.63 -13.45 -3.44
CA MET A 258 10.71 -13.80 -2.02
C MET A 258 9.32 -14.15 -1.49
N ARG A 259 9.26 -15.10 -0.55
CA ARG A 259 8.00 -15.57 0.05
C ARG A 259 7.18 -14.42 0.63
N HIS A 260 7.81 -13.58 1.44
CA HIS A 260 7.14 -12.46 2.09
C HIS A 260 6.50 -11.49 1.08
N ASP A 261 7.25 -11.10 0.05
CA ASP A 261 6.76 -10.18 -0.98
C ASP A 261 5.61 -10.81 -1.78
N ARG A 262 5.67 -12.12 -2.05
CA ARG A 262 4.57 -12.89 -2.67
C ARG A 262 3.32 -12.89 -1.80
N ASP A 263 3.46 -13.11 -0.49
CA ASP A 263 2.33 -13.13 0.44
C ASP A 263 1.61 -11.76 0.49
N ILE A 264 2.37 -10.65 0.38
CA ILE A 264 1.79 -9.30 0.25
C ILE A 264 1.08 -9.13 -1.09
N VAL A 265 1.71 -9.53 -2.20
CA VAL A 265 1.11 -9.42 -3.54
C VAL A 265 -0.19 -10.23 -3.63
N GLU A 266 -0.23 -11.44 -3.07
CA GLU A 266 -1.45 -12.28 -3.01
C GLU A 266 -2.56 -11.59 -2.23
N ARG A 267 -2.24 -11.04 -1.05
CA ARG A 267 -3.19 -10.26 -0.23
C ARG A 267 -3.73 -9.05 -0.98
N VAL A 268 -2.85 -8.27 -1.60
CA VAL A 268 -3.25 -7.07 -2.35
C VAL A 268 -4.10 -7.46 -3.56
N SER A 269 -3.71 -8.49 -4.30
CA SER A 269 -4.48 -9.00 -5.44
C SER A 269 -5.90 -9.39 -5.06
N ALA A 270 -6.07 -10.07 -3.92
CA ALA A 270 -7.38 -10.47 -3.41
C ALA A 270 -8.24 -9.28 -2.95
N GLY A 271 -7.63 -8.21 -2.42
CA GLY A 271 -8.32 -7.07 -1.82
C GLY A 271 -8.42 -5.81 -2.68
N ALA A 272 -7.75 -5.74 -3.83
CA ALA A 272 -7.58 -4.49 -4.58
C ALA A 272 -8.88 -3.93 -5.17
N GLY A 273 -9.89 -4.76 -5.42
CA GLY A 273 -11.14 -4.38 -6.08
C GLY A 273 -10.99 -3.90 -7.53
N CYS A 274 -9.84 -4.18 -8.15
CA CYS A 274 -9.52 -3.89 -9.55
C CYS A 274 -8.45 -4.89 -10.04
N ALA A 275 -8.23 -4.93 -11.35
CA ALA A 275 -7.21 -5.77 -11.96
C ALA A 275 -5.83 -5.50 -11.33
N VAL A 276 -5.16 -6.57 -10.90
CA VAL A 276 -3.75 -6.54 -10.51
C VAL A 276 -2.93 -7.31 -11.55
N VAL A 277 -2.01 -6.62 -12.18
CA VAL A 277 -1.16 -7.12 -13.26
C VAL A 277 0.27 -7.22 -12.75
N GLU A 278 0.80 -8.43 -12.70
CA GLU A 278 2.19 -8.73 -12.41
C GLU A 278 3.03 -8.66 -13.69
N VAL A 279 4.23 -8.08 -13.60
CA VAL A 279 5.19 -8.03 -14.70
C VAL A 279 6.59 -8.46 -14.24
N GLU A 280 7.17 -9.44 -14.92
CA GLU A 280 8.55 -9.90 -14.70
C GLU A 280 9.57 -8.97 -15.37
N GLY A 281 10.24 -8.15 -14.55
CA GLY A 281 11.25 -7.19 -14.99
C GLY A 281 12.65 -7.37 -14.39
N ARG A 282 12.89 -8.43 -13.60
CA ARG A 282 14.16 -8.69 -12.92
C ARG A 282 14.97 -9.80 -13.57
N LEU A 283 14.29 -10.75 -14.20
CA LEU A 283 14.91 -11.82 -14.95
C LEU A 283 14.92 -11.50 -16.45
N LEU A 284 16.04 -11.83 -17.11
CA LEU A 284 16.11 -11.68 -18.56
C LEU A 284 15.04 -12.56 -19.22
N VAL A 285 14.95 -13.83 -18.83
CA VAL A 285 13.93 -14.78 -19.29
C VAL A 285 13.06 -15.13 -18.08
N PRO A 286 11.72 -14.96 -18.14
CA PRO A 286 10.85 -15.36 -17.04
C PRO A 286 10.97 -16.85 -16.73
N LEU A 287 10.84 -17.21 -15.45
CA LEU A 287 11.02 -18.60 -15.00
C LEU A 287 9.96 -19.53 -15.60
N GLU A 288 8.73 -19.06 -15.74
CA GLU A 288 7.61 -19.85 -16.27
C GLU A 288 7.80 -20.18 -17.74
N VAL A 289 8.45 -19.29 -18.50
CA VAL A 289 8.79 -19.56 -19.90
C VAL A 289 9.93 -20.59 -19.97
N SER A 290 10.85 -20.54 -19.01
CA SER A 290 12.03 -21.41 -18.97
C SER A 290 11.70 -22.84 -18.51
N PHE A 291 10.78 -22.98 -17.54
CA PHE A 291 10.55 -24.23 -16.81
C PHE A 291 9.08 -24.62 -16.66
N GLY A 292 8.14 -23.87 -17.24
CA GLY A 292 6.71 -24.05 -16.99
C GLY A 292 6.31 -23.67 -15.57
N GLU A 293 5.10 -24.09 -15.15
CA GLU A 293 4.54 -23.75 -13.83
C GLU A 293 5.24 -24.46 -12.65
N SER A 294 5.96 -25.55 -12.90
CA SER A 294 6.64 -26.32 -11.86
C SER A 294 7.95 -26.92 -12.36
N CYS A 295 9.03 -26.67 -11.63
CA CYS A 295 10.34 -27.26 -11.88
C CYS A 295 10.80 -28.03 -10.63
N ASP A 296 10.56 -29.34 -10.61
CA ASP A 296 10.99 -30.21 -9.49
C ASP A 296 12.48 -30.57 -9.57
N VAL A 297 13.12 -30.35 -10.71
CA VAL A 297 14.52 -30.73 -10.98
C VAL A 297 15.22 -29.56 -11.64
N LEU A 298 16.22 -29.00 -10.95
CA LEU A 298 17.09 -27.98 -11.54
C LEU A 298 17.91 -28.61 -12.67
N PRO A 299 17.93 -28.02 -13.87
CA PRO A 299 18.74 -28.52 -14.97
C PRO A 299 20.24 -28.46 -14.62
N GLU A 300 21.01 -29.33 -15.25
CA GLU A 300 22.47 -29.19 -15.26
C GLU A 300 22.86 -27.88 -15.96
N THR A 301 24.02 -27.30 -15.60
CA THR A 301 24.43 -25.97 -16.13
C THR A 301 24.48 -25.92 -17.66
N SER A 302 24.89 -27.01 -18.32
CA SER A 302 24.95 -27.07 -19.78
C SER A 302 23.57 -27.02 -20.43
N GLU A 303 22.60 -27.74 -19.85
CA GLU A 303 21.22 -27.78 -20.33
C GLU A 303 20.53 -26.42 -20.12
N PHE A 304 20.78 -25.79 -18.97
CA PHE A 304 20.34 -24.43 -18.72
C PHE A 304 20.85 -23.45 -19.78
N MET A 305 22.16 -23.47 -20.09
CA MET A 305 22.75 -22.53 -21.05
C MET A 305 22.24 -22.74 -22.47
N GLU A 306 21.96 -23.97 -22.88
CA GLU A 306 21.39 -24.29 -24.19
C GLU A 306 19.95 -23.76 -24.31
N LEU A 307 19.10 -24.07 -23.32
CA LEU A 307 17.72 -23.56 -23.23
C LEU A 307 17.70 -22.03 -23.19
N PHE A 308 18.48 -21.44 -22.29
CA PHE A 308 18.57 -20.00 -22.12
C PHE A 308 19.04 -19.31 -23.40
N GLY A 309 20.04 -19.85 -24.10
CA GLY A 309 20.54 -19.28 -25.35
C GLY A 309 19.46 -19.18 -26.44
N HIS A 310 18.60 -20.18 -26.57
CA HIS A 310 17.49 -20.15 -27.53
C HIS A 310 16.41 -19.11 -27.19
N MET A 311 16.20 -18.85 -25.91
CA MET A 311 15.15 -17.96 -25.42
C MET A 311 15.64 -16.51 -25.31
N ALA A 312 16.91 -16.30 -24.97
CA ALA A 312 17.46 -14.99 -24.67
C ALA A 312 17.30 -14.01 -25.83
N ASP A 313 17.45 -14.44 -27.09
CA ASP A 313 17.27 -13.58 -28.26
C ASP A 313 15.88 -12.93 -28.33
N HIS A 314 14.85 -13.63 -27.82
CA HIS A 314 13.51 -13.08 -27.76
C HIS A 314 13.37 -12.00 -26.68
N PHE A 315 14.10 -12.09 -25.57
CA PHE A 315 13.95 -11.20 -24.42
C PHE A 315 15.05 -10.15 -24.27
N LEU A 316 16.19 -10.32 -24.97
CA LEU A 316 17.31 -9.39 -24.97
C LEU A 316 17.04 -8.24 -25.95
N LYS A 317 15.95 -7.54 -25.70
CA LYS A 317 15.54 -6.37 -26.47
C LYS A 317 15.68 -5.11 -25.63
N ARG A 318 15.89 -4.00 -26.32
CA ARG A 318 15.79 -2.70 -25.69
C ARG A 318 14.31 -2.38 -25.51
N VAL A 319 13.91 -2.13 -24.27
CA VAL A 319 12.58 -1.59 -23.97
C VAL A 319 12.68 -0.08 -24.09
N GLU A 320 11.98 0.47 -25.09
CA GLU A 320 11.91 1.92 -25.31
C GLU A 320 10.85 2.52 -24.38
N HIS A 321 11.05 3.77 -23.98
CA HIS A 321 10.18 4.44 -23.04
C HIS A 321 8.86 4.87 -23.68
N VAL A 322 7.73 4.51 -23.06
CA VAL A 322 6.38 4.94 -23.46
C VAL A 322 6.14 6.36 -22.94
N PRO A 323 5.97 7.37 -23.82
CA PRO A 323 5.73 8.74 -23.38
C PRO A 323 4.33 8.86 -22.76
N LEU A 324 4.26 9.40 -21.55
CA LEU A 324 2.99 9.68 -20.86
C LEU A 324 2.26 10.87 -21.48
N GLU A 325 1.00 10.67 -21.86
CA GLU A 325 0.13 11.70 -22.43
C GLU A 325 -0.45 12.61 -21.33
N ASN A 326 -0.90 12.02 -20.22
CA ASN A 326 -1.44 12.73 -19.07
C ASN A 326 -0.41 12.77 -17.95
N ARG A 327 0.17 13.95 -17.72
CA ARG A 327 1.23 14.14 -16.72
C ARG A 327 0.64 14.54 -15.37
N LEU A 328 1.09 13.90 -14.30
CA LEU A 328 0.90 14.44 -12.95
C LEU A 328 1.90 15.57 -12.73
N GLY A 329 1.45 16.65 -12.09
CA GLY A 329 2.36 17.70 -11.66
C GLY A 329 3.36 17.14 -10.65
N VAL A 330 4.56 17.74 -10.61
CA VAL A 330 5.65 17.37 -9.66
C VAL A 330 5.16 17.42 -8.20
N ASP A 331 4.12 18.21 -7.92
CA ASP A 331 3.52 18.39 -6.60
C ASP A 331 2.29 17.49 -6.33
N TYR A 332 1.97 16.49 -7.15
CA TYR A 332 0.77 15.66 -6.94
C TYR A 332 0.90 14.78 -5.69
N LYS A 333 0.46 15.25 -4.52
CA LYS A 333 0.69 14.60 -3.22
C LYS A 333 -0.16 13.38 -2.89
N ALA A 334 -1.14 13.04 -3.74
CA ALA A 334 -2.10 11.96 -3.47
C ALA A 334 -2.69 12.10 -2.04
N ASP A 335 -3.06 13.33 -1.68
CA ASP A 335 -3.39 13.72 -0.31
C ASP A 335 -4.48 12.81 0.28
N GLY A 336 -4.21 12.29 1.48
CA GLY A 336 -5.13 11.43 2.22
C GLY A 336 -5.03 9.93 1.92
N LEU A 337 -4.11 9.51 1.02
CA LEU A 337 -3.81 8.10 0.81
C LEU A 337 -2.60 7.64 1.63
N GLY A 338 -2.67 6.39 2.09
CA GLY A 338 -1.60 5.74 2.84
C GLY A 338 -1.53 6.14 4.31
N TYR A 339 -0.81 5.31 5.06
CA TYR A 339 -0.49 5.50 6.46
C TYR A 339 0.53 6.63 6.63
N ALA A 340 0.41 7.37 7.73
CA ALA A 340 1.32 8.46 8.08
C ALA A 340 1.87 8.25 9.48
N TYR A 341 3.18 8.49 9.65
CA TYR A 341 3.85 8.43 10.94
C TYR A 341 3.85 9.80 11.64
N GLY A 342 3.83 9.78 12.97
CA GLY A 342 3.89 10.99 13.80
C GLY A 342 2.55 11.54 14.26
N VAL A 343 2.64 12.50 15.19
CA VAL A 343 1.55 12.97 16.08
C VAL A 343 0.45 13.77 15.37
N ASP A 344 0.68 14.25 14.14
CA ASP A 344 -0.32 14.98 13.33
C ASP A 344 -0.29 14.58 11.85
N ALA A 345 0.16 13.36 11.54
CA ALA A 345 0.43 12.93 10.16
C ALA A 345 1.38 13.89 9.40
N GLU A 346 2.29 14.56 10.12
CA GLU A 346 3.27 15.52 9.56
C GLU A 346 4.12 14.90 8.44
N THR A 347 4.43 13.61 8.57
CA THR A 347 5.22 12.86 7.58
C THR A 347 4.40 12.37 6.39
N ARG A 348 3.09 12.68 6.35
CA ARG A 348 2.22 12.28 5.24
C ARG A 348 2.69 12.96 3.96
N GLY A 349 3.05 12.15 2.98
CA GLY A 349 3.55 12.63 1.70
C GLY A 349 4.98 13.15 1.72
N TRP A 350 5.76 12.85 2.76
CA TRP A 350 7.21 13.07 2.72
C TRP A 350 7.86 12.23 1.62
N SER A 351 8.70 12.89 0.84
CA SER A 351 9.63 12.29 -0.12
C SER A 351 10.72 11.49 0.58
N ALA A 352 11.39 10.61 -0.17
CA ALA A 352 12.56 9.90 0.34
C ALA A 352 13.67 10.87 0.79
N ARG A 353 13.78 12.02 0.12
CA ARG A 353 14.74 13.08 0.47
C ARG A 353 14.40 13.77 1.78
N GLU A 354 13.13 14.06 2.04
CA GLU A 354 12.70 14.68 3.30
C GLU A 354 13.01 13.74 4.48
N TRP A 355 12.76 12.43 4.34
CA TRP A 355 13.17 11.43 5.33
C TRP A 355 14.68 11.37 5.55
N LEU A 356 15.49 11.52 4.50
CA LEU A 356 16.96 11.55 4.63
C LEU A 356 17.48 12.81 5.34
N LEU A 357 16.80 13.95 5.15
CA LEU A 357 17.22 15.22 5.72
C LEU A 357 16.86 15.34 7.21
N ASP A 358 15.83 14.63 7.67
CA ASP A 358 15.42 14.59 9.08
C ASP A 358 15.85 13.29 9.77
N ASP A 359 17.09 13.29 10.26
CA ASP A 359 17.67 12.13 10.94
C ASP A 359 16.94 11.73 12.22
N ASP A 360 16.41 12.71 12.95
CA ASP A 360 15.70 12.47 14.20
C ASP A 360 14.41 11.70 13.93
N LYS A 361 13.62 12.13 12.94
CA LYS A 361 12.39 11.45 12.51
C LYS A 361 12.65 10.08 11.90
N LEU A 362 13.67 9.95 11.06
CA LEU A 362 14.04 8.66 10.49
C LEU A 362 14.48 7.67 11.59
N SER A 363 15.24 8.15 12.58
CA SER A 363 15.67 7.36 13.73
C SER A 363 14.51 6.97 14.65
N GLU A 364 13.54 7.86 14.83
CA GLU A 364 12.28 7.58 15.53
C GLU A 364 11.50 6.47 14.84
N LEU A 365 11.23 6.61 13.53
CA LEU A 365 10.56 5.60 12.70
C LEU A 365 11.24 4.23 12.82
N MET A 366 12.56 4.17 12.67
CA MET A 366 13.32 2.92 12.74
C MET A 366 13.18 2.26 14.13
N ARG A 367 13.23 3.07 15.21
CA ARG A 367 13.11 2.58 16.58
C ARG A 367 11.71 2.06 16.89
N GLU A 368 10.67 2.78 16.46
CA GLU A 368 9.26 2.36 16.61
C GLU A 368 8.98 1.02 15.94
N ASN A 369 9.69 0.72 14.84
CA ASN A 369 9.54 -0.51 14.08
C ASN A 369 10.58 -1.58 14.43
N ASN A 370 11.27 -1.46 15.57
CA ASN A 370 12.26 -2.44 16.07
C ASN A 370 13.44 -2.72 15.12
N MET A 371 13.88 -1.73 14.34
CA MET A 371 15.08 -1.86 13.52
C MET A 371 16.37 -1.62 14.32
N ASP A 372 17.48 -2.22 13.88
CA ASP A 372 18.80 -1.93 14.45
C ASP A 372 19.37 -0.60 13.92
N THR A 373 19.38 0.40 14.79
CA THR A 373 19.92 1.74 14.54
C THR A 373 21.38 1.91 14.96
N ASN A 374 22.00 0.94 15.63
CA ASN A 374 23.36 1.06 16.18
C ASN A 374 24.46 0.83 15.14
N VAL A 375 24.07 0.31 13.98
CA VAL A 375 24.97 0.04 12.88
C VAL A 375 25.26 1.34 12.12
N SER A 376 26.53 1.76 12.07
CA SER A 376 26.97 2.93 11.30
C SER A 376 26.46 2.89 9.87
N ALA A 377 25.95 4.02 9.39
CA ALA A 377 25.61 4.23 7.99
C ALA A 377 26.88 4.10 7.12
N VAL A 378 26.70 3.63 5.88
CA VAL A 378 27.67 3.77 4.79
C VAL A 378 26.87 4.48 3.71
N SER A 379 27.11 5.78 3.51
CA SER A 379 26.50 6.53 2.41
C SER A 379 27.18 6.15 1.09
N GLY A 380 26.44 6.17 -0.01
CA GLY A 380 27.02 6.07 -1.35
C GLY A 380 27.77 7.34 -1.78
N THR A 381 27.57 8.45 -1.06
CA THR A 381 28.21 9.77 -1.28
C THR A 381 29.56 9.89 -0.62
#